data_AF-A0A238KQC0-F1
#
_entry.id   AF-A0A238KQC0-F1
#
_cell.length_a   1.000
_cell.length_b   1.000
_cell.length_c   1.000
_cell.angle_alpha   90.00
_cell.angle_beta   90.00
_cell.angle_gamma   90.00
#
_symmetry.space_group_name_H-M   'P 1'
#
loop_
_entity.id
_entity.type
_entity.pdbx_description
1 polymer ?
#
loop_
_entity_poly.entity_id
_entity_poly.type
_entity_poly.pdbx_seq_one_letter_code
_entity_poly.pdbx_strand_id
1 'polypeptide(L)'
;MQPSQVILTLAGVIGAFVLITTWESDQKEETSADGGVSAPSVRKPSLFGGGVTSLTSVSGKKDPSKLGSANLRGYTEKTPLMIAADLKSYSILDAVEGYPSLKSNNVAHPAAVTKVAPITDCQFRKPAEGEAIANVFIGTGSGVETGLHVVTDSGIAKSTISWFAEQHRKRTAATTWGKHIAEGALRKVDVVVTDTSAPVYLILQSVSSRILWNILPAEGVEIAHIAAVSYAPTAVNPPTPETPVEISNAFLDDCAMGPARKPADHWGFIKNMRKSGTDQNEVLANIPAWQSISSYYDEGHYREGREEEVILRGHAVHERYSNWFEERFGFPAAQDAVGIASVAHVLVGPMPAADAPKVPYRSISGSTVKISDFEHIYFGPAAERVASIAEIQNTLARQALGEDLTLVIPAIVERTE
;
A
#
# COMPACT_ATOMS: atom_id res chain seq x y z
N MET A 1 -11.76 15.64 2.37
CA MET A 1 -13.17 15.68 2.83
C MET A 1 -13.19 16.59 4.04
N GLN A 2 -14.04 17.61 4.11
CA GLN A 2 -14.04 18.48 5.30
C GLN A 2 -14.54 17.69 6.52
N PRO A 3 -14.10 17.98 7.77
CA PRO A 3 -14.56 17.28 8.96
C PRO A 3 -16.09 17.20 9.08
N SER A 4 -16.80 18.25 8.65
CA SER A 4 -18.26 18.30 8.58
C SER A 4 -18.88 17.24 7.65
N GLN A 5 -18.26 16.96 6.50
CA GLN A 5 -18.73 15.94 5.57
C GLN A 5 -18.53 14.52 6.12
N VAL A 6 -17.44 14.29 6.85
CA VAL A 6 -17.17 13.01 7.54
C VAL A 6 -18.25 12.77 8.60
N ILE A 7 -18.57 13.78 9.40
CA ILE A 7 -19.63 13.73 10.42
C ILE A 7 -20.99 13.45 9.77
N LEU A 8 -21.36 14.14 8.69
CA LEU A 8 -22.62 13.92 7.98
C LEU A 8 -22.74 12.50 7.40
N THR A 9 -21.65 11.97 6.85
CA THR A 9 -21.62 10.61 6.31
C THR A 9 -21.78 9.57 7.42
N LEU A 10 -21.06 9.75 8.53
CA LEU A 10 -21.20 8.91 9.73
C LEU A 10 -22.62 8.96 10.28
N ALA A 11 -23.18 10.15 10.46
CA ALA A 11 -24.55 10.34 10.94
C ALA A 11 -25.59 9.70 10.02
N GLY A 12 -25.42 9.80 8.69
CA GLY A 12 -26.30 9.17 7.72
C GLY A 12 -26.24 7.64 7.77
N VAL A 13 -25.04 7.06 7.83
CA VAL A 13 -24.85 5.61 7.95
C VAL A 13 -25.40 5.11 9.29
N ILE A 14 -25.03 5.75 10.39
CA ILE A 14 -25.50 5.40 11.73
C ILE A 14 -27.02 5.56 11.84
N GLY A 15 -27.58 6.65 11.33
CA GLY A 15 -29.03 6.90 11.32
C GLY A 15 -29.79 5.85 10.54
N ALA A 16 -29.30 5.45 9.36
CA ALA A 16 -29.88 4.33 8.59
C ALA A 16 -29.77 3.00 9.36
N PHE A 17 -28.65 2.75 10.04
CA PHE A 17 -28.48 1.57 10.89
C PHE A 17 -29.46 1.55 12.07
N VAL A 18 -29.61 2.66 12.80
CA VAL A 18 -30.57 2.78 13.91
C VAL A 18 -31.99 2.50 13.40
N LEU A 19 -32.38 3.10 12.28
CA LEU A 19 -33.70 2.90 11.65
C LEU A 19 -33.97 1.43 11.29
N ILE A 20 -32.97 0.72 10.76
CA ILE A 20 -33.09 -0.72 10.45
C ILE A 20 -33.24 -1.53 11.74
N THR A 21 -32.50 -1.21 12.80
CA THR A 21 -32.58 -1.96 14.06
C THR A 21 -33.89 -1.77 14.81
N THR A 22 -34.43 -0.54 14.84
CA THR A 22 -35.75 -0.28 15.45
C THR A 22 -36.85 -0.95 14.63
N TRP A 23 -36.72 -0.97 13.30
CA TRP A 23 -37.67 -1.66 12.43
C TRP A 23 -37.63 -3.20 12.60
N GLU A 24 -36.45 -3.81 12.76
CA GLU A 24 -36.32 -5.24 13.03
C GLU A 24 -36.75 -5.64 14.46
N SER A 25 -36.62 -4.75 15.46
CA SER A 25 -37.15 -5.03 16.80
C SER A 25 -38.68 -5.04 16.81
N ASP A 26 -39.31 -4.12 16.08
CA ASP A 26 -40.77 -4.03 15.99
C ASP A 26 -41.37 -5.26 15.24
N GLN A 27 -40.65 -5.79 14.24
CA GLN A 27 -41.07 -7.01 13.53
C GLN A 27 -41.01 -8.28 14.40
N LYS A 28 -40.19 -8.30 15.45
CA LYS A 28 -40.00 -9.49 16.31
C LYS A 28 -41.02 -9.62 17.44
N GLU A 29 -41.85 -8.60 17.68
CA GLU A 29 -42.96 -8.72 18.64
C GLU A 29 -44.23 -9.38 18.05
N GLU A 30 -44.35 -9.54 16.73
CA GLU A 30 -45.58 -10.08 16.11
C GLU A 30 -45.52 -11.55 15.66
N THR A 31 -44.43 -12.28 15.87
CA THR A 31 -44.37 -13.71 15.48
C THR A 31 -43.72 -14.59 16.54
N SER A 32 -44.56 -15.14 17.43
CA SER A 32 -44.23 -16.32 18.21
C SER A 32 -45.29 -17.40 17.97
N ALA A 33 -44.94 -18.39 17.13
CA ALA A 33 -45.18 -19.82 17.36
C ALA A 33 -44.81 -20.58 16.06
N ASP A 34 -43.57 -21.05 15.96
CA ASP A 34 -43.31 -22.46 15.63
C ASP A 34 -41.80 -22.76 15.71
N GLY A 35 -41.48 -23.74 16.56
CA GLY A 35 -40.12 -24.17 16.84
C GLY A 35 -39.59 -25.15 15.79
N GLY A 36 -38.52 -24.75 15.11
CA GLY A 36 -37.71 -25.63 14.27
C GLY A 36 -36.24 -25.51 14.66
N VAL A 37 -35.71 -26.53 15.34
CA VAL A 37 -34.28 -26.62 15.70
C VAL A 37 -33.50 -27.13 14.49
N SER A 38 -32.65 -26.29 13.92
CA SER A 38 -31.63 -26.70 12.93
C SER A 38 -30.23 -26.47 13.48
N ALA A 39 -29.42 -27.53 13.45
CA ALA A 39 -28.06 -27.59 13.96
C ALA A 39 -27.07 -26.68 13.20
N PRO A 40 -26.06 -26.11 13.88
CA PRO A 40 -25.10 -25.23 13.23
C PRO A 40 -24.08 -26.01 12.40
N SER A 41 -23.99 -25.68 11.11
CA SER A 41 -22.90 -26.14 10.24
C SER A 41 -21.61 -25.39 10.60
N VAL A 42 -20.62 -26.13 11.11
CA VAL A 42 -19.28 -25.65 11.40
C VAL A 42 -18.55 -25.30 10.10
N ARG A 43 -18.45 -24.01 9.77
CA ARG A 43 -17.54 -23.53 8.72
C ARG A 43 -16.12 -23.45 9.29
N LYS A 44 -15.21 -24.24 8.73
CA LYS A 44 -13.77 -24.16 9.00
C LYS A 44 -13.23 -22.84 8.45
N PRO A 45 -12.53 -22.00 9.24
CA PRO A 45 -11.87 -20.82 8.71
C PRO A 45 -10.71 -21.24 7.80
N SER A 46 -10.69 -20.67 6.59
CA SER A 46 -9.59 -20.79 5.65
C SER A 46 -8.34 -20.13 6.22
N LEU A 47 -7.30 -20.95 6.33
CA LEU A 47 -5.99 -20.66 6.89
C LEU A 47 -5.16 -19.82 5.89
N PHE A 48 -5.39 -18.51 5.80
CA PHE A 48 -4.38 -17.58 5.25
C PHE A 48 -3.46 -17.14 6.40
N GLY A 49 -2.64 -18.08 6.86
CA GLY A 49 -1.58 -17.83 7.82
C GLY A 49 -0.40 -17.19 7.09
N GLY A 50 -0.26 -15.87 7.24
CA GLY A 50 1.01 -15.16 7.02
C GLY A 50 2.03 -15.63 8.04
N GLY A 51 2.63 -16.80 7.80
CA GLY A 51 3.69 -17.35 8.63
C GLY A 51 4.94 -16.48 8.52
N VAL A 52 5.27 -15.79 9.60
CA VAL A 52 6.60 -15.20 9.79
C VAL A 52 7.59 -16.35 9.91
N THR A 53 8.19 -16.76 8.80
CA THR A 53 9.25 -17.77 8.82
C THR A 53 10.45 -17.19 9.54
N SER A 54 10.79 -17.79 10.69
CA SER A 54 12.01 -17.52 11.44
C SER A 54 13.23 -17.60 10.52
N LEU A 55 13.88 -16.44 10.31
CA LEU A 55 15.11 -16.30 9.54
C LEU A 55 16.28 -16.86 10.36
N THR A 56 16.52 -18.16 10.23
CA THR A 56 17.81 -18.75 10.59
C THR A 56 18.91 -18.11 9.74
N SER A 57 20.06 -17.85 10.36
CA SER A 57 21.18 -17.12 9.75
C SER A 57 21.53 -17.71 8.38
N VAL A 58 21.38 -16.90 7.33
CA VAL A 58 21.79 -17.24 5.97
C VAL A 58 23.31 -17.07 5.87
N SER A 59 24.07 -17.95 6.53
CA SER A 59 25.50 -18.13 6.26
C SER A 59 25.77 -19.26 5.26
N GLY A 60 24.75 -20.05 4.92
CA GLY A 60 24.77 -20.92 3.75
C GLY A 60 24.25 -20.14 2.54
N LYS A 61 25.04 -20.09 1.46
CA LYS A 61 24.64 -19.59 0.13
C LYS A 61 23.37 -20.30 -0.35
N LYS A 62 22.19 -19.88 0.10
CA LYS A 62 20.94 -20.24 -0.55
C LYS A 62 20.92 -19.49 -1.85
N ASP A 63 20.77 -20.23 -2.94
CA ASP A 63 20.58 -19.72 -4.28
C ASP A 63 19.49 -18.60 -4.26
N PRO A 64 19.86 -17.34 -4.55
CA PRO A 64 18.95 -16.20 -4.55
C PRO A 64 17.68 -16.44 -5.40
N SER A 65 17.79 -17.24 -6.46
CA SER A 65 16.65 -17.58 -7.32
C SER A 65 15.51 -18.33 -6.61
N LYS A 66 15.78 -18.90 -5.42
CA LYS A 66 14.78 -19.64 -4.62
C LYS A 66 14.06 -18.79 -3.58
N LEU A 67 14.46 -17.53 -3.39
CA LEU A 67 13.84 -16.63 -2.41
C LEU A 67 12.76 -15.73 -3.03
N GLY A 68 12.77 -15.59 -4.36
CA GLY A 68 11.68 -14.99 -5.12
C GLY A 68 10.51 -15.97 -5.33
N SER A 69 9.29 -15.45 -5.31
CA SER A 69 8.11 -16.20 -5.74
C SER A 69 7.29 -15.40 -6.75
N ALA A 70 6.74 -16.09 -7.76
CA ALA A 70 5.73 -15.47 -8.62
C ALA A 70 4.39 -15.44 -7.87
N ASN A 71 3.73 -14.29 -7.87
CA ASN A 71 2.37 -14.11 -7.39
C ASN A 71 1.44 -13.78 -8.58
N LEU A 72 0.17 -13.46 -8.28
CA LEU A 72 -0.81 -13.13 -9.32
C LEU A 72 -0.34 -12.00 -10.25
N ARG A 73 0.40 -11.01 -9.75
CA ARG A 73 0.78 -9.77 -10.45
C ARG A 73 2.30 -9.59 -10.64
N GLY A 74 3.08 -10.66 -10.56
CA GLY A 74 4.52 -10.67 -10.84
C GLY A 74 5.36 -11.22 -9.69
N TYR A 75 6.65 -10.86 -9.65
CA TYR A 75 7.57 -11.38 -8.64
C TYR A 75 7.42 -10.70 -7.29
N THR A 76 7.55 -11.48 -6.22
CA THR A 76 7.74 -11.06 -4.85
C THR A 76 9.15 -11.46 -4.43
N GLU A 77 9.94 -10.48 -4.02
CA GLU A 77 11.27 -10.68 -3.48
C GLU A 77 11.28 -10.42 -1.98
N LYS A 78 11.95 -11.32 -1.26
CA LYS A 78 12.12 -11.24 0.19
C LYS A 78 13.52 -10.77 0.52
N THR A 79 13.64 -9.94 1.55
CA THR A 79 14.92 -9.56 2.12
C THR A 79 15.78 -10.80 2.42
N PRO A 80 17.09 -10.79 2.08
CA PRO A 80 17.93 -9.65 1.68
C PRO A 80 17.98 -9.36 0.17
N LEU A 81 17.04 -9.84 -0.63
CA LEU A 81 17.11 -9.65 -2.08
C LEU A 81 16.72 -8.25 -2.54
N MET A 82 17.44 -7.81 -3.57
CA MET A 82 17.30 -6.57 -4.30
C MET A 82 17.05 -6.90 -5.77
N ILE A 83 16.23 -6.11 -6.47
CA ILE A 83 15.97 -6.31 -7.91
C ILE A 83 16.44 -5.11 -8.73
N ALA A 84 16.99 -5.37 -9.92
CA ALA A 84 17.38 -4.35 -10.91
C ALA A 84 16.40 -4.28 -12.09
N ALA A 85 16.62 -3.36 -13.02
CA ALA A 85 15.75 -3.12 -14.18
C ALA A 85 15.66 -4.34 -15.13
N ASP A 86 16.73 -5.13 -15.22
CA ASP A 86 16.78 -6.38 -15.98
C ASP A 86 16.07 -7.56 -15.28
N LEU A 87 15.39 -7.29 -14.17
CA LEU A 87 14.72 -8.25 -13.30
C LEU A 87 15.65 -9.30 -12.68
N LYS A 88 16.98 -9.08 -12.69
CA LYS A 88 17.90 -9.92 -11.93
C LYS A 88 17.85 -9.55 -10.45
N SER A 89 17.90 -10.59 -9.62
CA SER A 89 17.92 -10.47 -8.18
C SER A 89 19.36 -10.55 -7.66
N TYR A 90 19.73 -9.59 -6.82
CA TYR A 90 21.04 -9.47 -6.16
C TYR A 90 20.85 -9.50 -4.64
N SER A 91 21.91 -9.78 -3.89
CA SER A 91 21.88 -9.57 -2.44
C SER A 91 22.14 -8.09 -2.15
N ILE A 92 21.34 -7.46 -1.28
CA ILE A 92 21.65 -6.11 -0.81
C ILE A 92 23.02 -6.03 -0.12
N LEU A 93 23.47 -7.13 0.50
CA LEU A 93 24.78 -7.20 1.17
C LEU A 93 25.96 -7.13 0.20
N ASP A 94 25.73 -7.38 -1.08
CA ASP A 94 26.77 -7.27 -2.11
C ASP A 94 26.94 -5.81 -2.57
N ALA A 95 25.88 -5.00 -2.49
CA ALA A 95 25.90 -3.59 -2.91
C ALA A 95 26.05 -2.60 -1.76
N VAL A 96 25.61 -2.96 -0.55
CA VAL A 96 25.47 -2.06 0.59
C VAL A 96 26.31 -2.55 1.77
N GLU A 97 27.13 -1.66 2.32
CA GLU A 97 27.90 -1.88 3.55
C GLU A 97 27.12 -1.40 4.78
N GLY A 98 27.29 -2.09 5.92
CA GLY A 98 26.64 -1.70 7.19
C GLY A 98 25.13 -1.96 7.24
N TYR A 99 24.58 -2.71 6.28
CA TYR A 99 23.17 -3.07 6.28
C TYR A 99 22.80 -3.87 7.56
N PRO A 100 21.75 -3.48 8.30
CA PRO A 100 21.45 -4.06 9.60
C PRO A 100 21.04 -5.53 9.50
N SER A 101 21.34 -6.29 10.56
CA SER A 101 20.86 -7.66 10.68
C SER A 101 19.33 -7.72 10.66
N LEU A 102 18.81 -8.64 9.83
CA LEU A 102 17.38 -8.92 9.64
C LEU A 102 16.66 -9.41 10.90
N LYS A 103 17.41 -9.73 11.95
CA LYS A 103 16.88 -10.20 13.24
C LYS A 103 16.54 -9.07 14.20
N SER A 104 16.89 -7.83 13.87
CA SER A 104 16.53 -6.72 14.75
C SER A 104 15.05 -6.40 14.56
N ASN A 105 14.27 -6.57 15.62
CA ASN A 105 12.89 -6.06 15.71
C ASN A 105 12.87 -4.52 15.90
N ASN A 106 13.97 -3.86 15.55
CA ASN A 106 14.15 -2.44 15.75
C ASN A 106 13.41 -1.73 14.62
N VAL A 107 12.19 -1.31 14.94
CA VAL A 107 11.44 -0.37 14.11
C VAL A 107 12.29 0.90 14.03
N ALA A 108 12.63 1.32 12.81
CA ALA A 108 13.41 2.53 12.59
C ALA A 108 12.47 3.75 12.59
N HIS A 109 12.90 4.83 13.25
CA HIS A 109 12.11 6.05 13.48
C HIS A 109 12.85 7.27 12.93
N PRO A 110 12.29 8.03 11.97
CA PRO A 110 12.90 9.30 11.58
C PRO A 110 12.97 10.26 12.77
N ALA A 111 14.00 11.10 12.82
CA ALA A 111 14.11 12.15 13.82
C ALA A 111 13.12 13.29 13.54
N ALA A 112 12.85 13.55 12.28
CA ALA A 112 11.98 14.64 11.86
C ALA A 112 11.22 14.27 10.59
N VAL A 113 10.09 14.96 10.38
CA VAL A 113 9.36 14.94 9.13
C VAL A 113 9.13 16.34 8.63
N THR A 114 9.36 16.51 7.34
CA THR A 114 9.03 17.72 6.61
C THR A 114 7.83 17.42 5.71
N LYS A 115 6.75 18.17 5.92
CA LYS A 115 5.59 18.13 5.04
C LYS A 115 5.93 18.81 3.72
N VAL A 116 5.57 18.17 2.62
CA VAL A 116 5.68 18.68 1.25
C VAL A 116 4.27 18.88 0.73
N ALA A 117 4.03 20.03 0.10
CA ALA A 117 2.76 20.28 -0.57
C ALA A 117 2.51 19.19 -1.63
N PRO A 118 1.38 18.48 -1.61
CA PRO A 118 1.08 17.49 -2.62
C PRO A 118 0.97 18.13 -4.00
N ILE A 119 1.54 17.48 -5.01
CA ILE A 119 1.26 17.77 -6.41
C ILE A 119 -0.17 17.28 -6.70
N THR A 120 -1.07 18.21 -6.97
CA THR A 120 -2.51 17.96 -7.19
C THR A 120 -2.95 18.17 -8.64
N ASP A 121 -2.21 18.94 -9.42
CA ASP A 121 -2.42 19.17 -10.86
C ASP A 121 -1.67 18.16 -11.75
N CYS A 122 -0.94 17.25 -11.10
CA CYS A 122 -0.14 16.20 -11.73
C CYS A 122 0.93 16.73 -12.68
N GLN A 123 1.41 17.95 -12.43
CA GLN A 123 2.55 18.54 -13.10
C GLN A 123 3.80 18.36 -12.23
N PHE A 124 4.60 17.35 -12.58
CA PHE A 124 5.95 17.19 -12.02
C PHE A 124 6.95 18.02 -12.82
N ARG A 125 8.07 18.38 -12.20
CA ARG A 125 9.22 18.90 -12.94
C ARG A 125 9.64 17.86 -13.99
N LYS A 126 9.75 18.26 -15.26
CA LYS A 126 10.35 17.39 -16.29
C LYS A 126 11.83 17.15 -16.00
N PRO A 127 12.38 15.95 -16.31
CA PRO A 127 13.82 15.76 -16.32
C PRO A 127 14.49 16.81 -17.22
N ALA A 128 15.59 17.37 -16.73
CA ALA A 128 16.39 18.33 -17.46
C ALA A 128 17.29 17.61 -18.48
N GLU A 129 17.77 18.36 -19.47
CA GLU A 129 18.76 17.85 -20.41
C GLU A 129 20.02 17.37 -19.66
N GLY A 130 20.47 16.16 -19.97
CA GLY A 130 21.65 15.56 -19.35
C GLY A 130 21.38 14.82 -18.03
N GLU A 131 20.15 14.79 -17.51
CA GLU A 131 19.81 13.93 -16.36
C GLU A 131 19.60 12.48 -16.80
N ALA A 132 20.15 11.53 -16.05
CA ALA A 132 19.83 10.11 -16.19
C ALA A 132 18.48 9.84 -15.51
N ILE A 133 17.61 9.11 -16.19
CA ILE A 133 16.28 8.81 -15.65
C ILE A 133 16.28 7.42 -15.06
N ALA A 134 15.83 7.32 -13.82
CA ALA A 134 15.66 6.06 -13.12
C ALA A 134 14.21 5.89 -12.65
N ASN A 135 13.53 4.89 -13.20
CA ASN A 135 12.14 4.63 -12.91
C ASN A 135 11.97 3.37 -12.06
N VAL A 136 11.31 3.48 -10.91
CA VAL A 136 11.07 2.38 -9.98
C VAL A 136 9.58 2.21 -9.78
N PHE A 137 9.10 1.00 -10.00
CA PHE A 137 7.71 0.61 -9.80
C PHE A 137 7.60 -0.53 -8.81
N ILE A 138 6.81 -0.33 -7.76
CA ILE A 138 6.50 -1.36 -6.76
C ILE A 138 5.00 -1.50 -6.55
N GLY A 139 4.48 -2.72 -6.66
CA GLY A 139 3.09 -3.00 -6.30
C GLY A 139 2.84 -2.81 -4.79
N THR A 140 3.63 -3.51 -3.98
CA THR A 140 3.56 -3.55 -2.52
C THR A 140 4.96 -3.61 -1.89
N GLY A 141 5.35 -2.68 -1.03
CA GLY A 141 6.60 -2.82 -0.27
C GLY A 141 6.59 -4.07 0.62
N SER A 142 7.63 -4.92 0.55
CA SER A 142 7.82 -6.07 1.47
C SER A 142 8.81 -5.78 2.59
N GLY A 143 9.35 -4.57 2.66
CA GLY A 143 10.29 -4.21 3.71
C GLY A 143 9.65 -4.08 5.09
N VAL A 144 10.54 -3.85 6.07
CA VAL A 144 10.19 -3.69 7.47
C VAL A 144 9.28 -2.47 7.65
N GLU A 145 8.30 -2.60 8.53
CA GLU A 145 7.47 -1.47 8.95
C GLU A 145 8.34 -0.43 9.65
N THR A 146 8.10 0.82 9.30
CA THR A 146 8.72 1.96 9.96
C THR A 146 7.85 2.41 11.12
N GLY A 147 8.42 3.22 12.00
CA GLY A 147 7.67 3.88 13.06
C GLY A 147 6.96 5.15 12.59
N LEU A 148 6.93 5.40 11.27
CA LEU A 148 6.18 6.47 10.64
C LEU A 148 4.82 5.93 10.22
N HIS A 149 3.77 6.51 10.78
CA HIS A 149 2.41 6.13 10.49
C HIS A 149 1.64 7.29 9.88
N VAL A 150 0.85 7.01 8.85
CA VAL A 150 -0.09 7.95 8.25
C VAL A 150 -1.49 7.40 8.35
N VAL A 151 -2.41 8.24 8.81
CA VAL A 151 -3.83 7.95 8.86
C VAL A 151 -4.59 9.14 8.29
N THR A 152 -5.53 8.85 7.39
CA THR A 152 -6.40 9.87 6.79
C THR A 152 -7.73 9.91 7.51
N ASP A 153 -8.41 11.06 7.48
CA ASP A 153 -9.77 11.19 8.05
C ASP A 153 -10.74 10.16 7.46
N SER A 154 -10.64 9.91 6.14
CA SER A 154 -11.43 8.88 5.45
C SER A 154 -11.13 7.47 5.97
N GLY A 155 -9.86 7.19 6.31
CA GLY A 155 -9.43 5.95 6.92
C GLY A 155 -10.02 5.77 8.32
N ILE A 156 -9.97 6.83 9.15
CA ILE A 156 -10.58 6.85 10.49
C ILE A 156 -12.10 6.64 10.40
N ALA A 157 -12.78 7.33 9.48
CA ALA A 157 -14.21 7.18 9.29
C ALA A 157 -14.59 5.74 8.89
N LYS A 158 -13.88 5.17 7.90
CA LYS A 158 -14.09 3.78 7.46
C LYS A 158 -13.85 2.77 8.59
N SER A 159 -12.79 2.96 9.40
CA SER A 159 -12.53 2.08 10.55
C SER A 159 -13.60 2.21 11.63
N THR A 160 -14.10 3.41 11.88
CA THR A 160 -15.19 3.66 12.83
C THR A 160 -16.49 2.99 12.40
N ILE A 161 -16.88 3.14 11.12
CA ILE A 161 -18.06 2.47 10.55
C ILE A 161 -17.90 0.94 10.65
N SER A 162 -16.73 0.41 10.31
CA SER A 162 -16.46 -1.03 10.37
C SER A 162 -16.54 -1.56 11.80
N TRP A 163 -16.05 -0.79 12.77
CA TRP A 163 -16.16 -1.13 14.19
C TRP A 163 -17.62 -1.19 14.65
N PHE A 164 -18.45 -0.21 14.26
CA PHE A 164 -19.88 -0.20 14.58
C PHE A 164 -20.60 -1.42 13.98
N ALA A 165 -20.35 -1.73 12.70
CA ALA A 165 -20.92 -2.88 12.04
C ALA A 165 -20.54 -4.21 12.73
N GLU A 166 -19.30 -4.32 13.22
CA GLU A 166 -18.85 -5.47 13.99
C GLU A 166 -19.54 -5.59 15.36
N GLN A 167 -19.65 -4.49 16.13
CA GLN A 167 -20.32 -4.51 17.44
C GLN A 167 -21.78 -4.93 17.28
N HIS A 168 -22.47 -4.34 16.30
CA HIS A 168 -23.85 -4.68 15.99
C HIS A 168 -24.02 -6.17 15.68
N ARG A 169 -23.14 -6.72 14.82
CA ARG A 169 -23.21 -8.14 14.43
C ARG A 169 -22.95 -9.08 15.60
N LYS A 170 -21.98 -8.76 16.46
CA LYS A 170 -21.56 -9.68 17.53
C LYS A 170 -22.46 -9.62 18.75
N ARG A 171 -23.13 -8.47 19.02
CA ARG A 171 -23.89 -8.24 20.26
C ARG A 171 -23.08 -8.58 21.53
N THR A 172 -21.76 -8.51 21.45
CA THR A 172 -20.85 -8.79 22.57
C THR A 172 -20.32 -7.48 23.15
N ALA A 173 -19.78 -7.53 24.36
CA ALA A 173 -19.08 -6.41 24.97
C ALA A 173 -18.10 -5.76 23.99
N ALA A 174 -18.07 -4.43 24.00
CA ALA A 174 -17.33 -3.60 23.06
C ALA A 174 -15.89 -4.12 22.89
N THR A 175 -15.51 -4.53 21.68
CA THR A 175 -14.10 -4.75 21.38
C THR A 175 -13.38 -3.41 21.43
N THR A 176 -12.17 -3.37 21.98
CA THR A 176 -11.33 -2.16 21.95
C THR A 176 -11.18 -1.65 20.53
N TRP A 177 -11.35 -0.33 20.34
CA TRP A 177 -11.20 0.40 19.06
C TRP A 177 -9.97 -0.06 18.27
N GLY A 178 -8.89 -0.39 18.99
CA GLY A 178 -7.59 -0.80 18.46
C GLY A 178 -7.57 -1.91 17.42
N LYS A 179 -8.56 -2.82 17.40
CA LYS A 179 -8.60 -3.90 16.39
C LYS A 179 -8.97 -3.42 14.98
N HIS A 180 -9.63 -2.28 14.87
CA HIS A 180 -10.15 -1.78 13.59
C HIS A 180 -9.36 -0.61 13.03
N ILE A 181 -8.35 -0.12 13.76
CA ILE A 181 -7.53 1.00 13.33
C ILE A 181 -6.82 0.61 12.03
N ALA A 182 -7.15 1.33 10.96
CA ALA A 182 -6.55 1.12 9.66
C ALA A 182 -5.02 1.17 9.81
N GLU A 183 -4.35 0.06 9.52
CA GLU A 183 -2.89 -0.08 9.58
C GLU A 183 -2.21 1.13 8.96
N GLY A 184 -1.39 1.85 9.74
CA GLY A 184 -0.86 3.16 9.35
C GLY A 184 0.60 3.16 8.92
N ALA A 185 1.35 2.10 9.22
CA ALA A 185 2.80 2.07 9.07
C ALA A 185 3.22 2.15 7.60
N LEU A 186 4.14 3.05 7.30
CA LEU A 186 4.84 3.02 6.03
C LEU A 186 5.83 1.86 6.07
N ARG A 187 5.89 1.08 5.01
CA ARG A 187 6.91 0.04 4.81
C ARG A 187 8.10 0.67 4.12
N LYS A 188 9.30 0.41 4.63
CA LYS A 188 10.52 0.93 4.03
C LYS A 188 10.85 0.16 2.75
N VAL A 189 11.23 0.87 1.68
CA VAL A 189 11.93 0.30 0.53
C VAL A 189 13.26 1.01 0.39
N ASP A 190 14.36 0.26 0.39
CA ASP A 190 15.68 0.83 0.12
C ASP A 190 15.92 0.93 -1.39
N VAL A 191 16.28 2.11 -1.88
CA VAL A 191 16.61 2.39 -3.28
C VAL A 191 18.12 2.63 -3.35
N VAL A 192 18.86 1.62 -3.80
CA VAL A 192 20.31 1.69 -3.97
C VAL A 192 20.60 2.28 -5.34
N VAL A 193 21.21 3.47 -5.38
CA VAL A 193 21.50 4.17 -6.64
C VAL A 193 22.99 4.14 -6.88
N THR A 194 23.40 3.63 -8.04
CA THR A 194 24.80 3.33 -8.38
C THR A 194 25.21 3.91 -9.73
N ASP A 195 24.26 4.46 -10.47
CA ASP A 195 24.53 5.12 -11.74
C ASP A 195 25.19 6.48 -11.50
N THR A 196 26.45 6.59 -11.91
CA THR A 196 27.27 7.80 -11.84
C THR A 196 27.44 8.48 -13.20
N SER A 197 26.74 8.00 -14.24
CA SER A 197 26.89 8.51 -15.61
C SER A 197 26.39 9.94 -15.79
N ALA A 198 25.42 10.35 -14.97
CA ALA A 198 24.80 11.67 -14.95
C ALA A 198 24.03 11.90 -13.64
N PRO A 199 23.62 13.15 -13.33
CA PRO A 199 22.67 13.41 -12.24
C PRO A 199 21.37 12.64 -12.46
N VAL A 200 20.91 11.93 -11.42
CA VAL A 200 19.79 11.00 -11.52
C VAL A 200 18.48 11.68 -11.15
N TYR A 201 17.52 11.68 -12.08
CA TYR A 201 16.12 11.95 -11.83
C TYR A 201 15.43 10.64 -11.44
N LEU A 202 15.03 10.52 -10.18
CA LEU A 202 14.33 9.33 -9.65
C LEU A 202 12.81 9.49 -9.76
N ILE A 203 12.14 8.52 -10.37
CA ILE A 203 10.69 8.39 -10.35
C ILE A 203 10.32 7.15 -9.54
N LEU A 204 9.57 7.35 -8.47
CA LEU A 204 9.25 6.32 -7.49
C LEU A 204 7.74 6.08 -7.48
N GLN A 205 7.31 4.90 -7.87
CA GLN A 205 5.91 4.59 -8.08
C GLN A 205 5.41 3.48 -7.16
N SER A 206 4.24 3.69 -6.53
CA SER A 206 3.58 2.64 -5.75
C SER A 206 2.07 2.54 -5.97
N VAL A 207 1.59 1.30 -6.14
CA VAL A 207 0.19 1.04 -6.52
C VAL A 207 -0.75 0.95 -5.31
N SER A 208 -0.33 0.30 -4.24
CA SER A 208 -1.27 -0.08 -3.17
C SER A 208 -0.68 0.00 -1.76
N SER A 209 0.64 0.04 -1.64
CA SER A 209 1.31 0.08 -0.34
C SER A 209 1.67 1.50 0.06
N ARG A 210 1.64 1.72 1.38
CA ARG A 210 2.24 2.88 2.03
C ARG A 210 3.74 2.68 2.09
N ILE A 211 4.51 3.43 1.29
CA ILE A 211 5.96 3.23 1.17
C ILE A 211 6.72 4.43 1.75
N LEU A 212 7.77 4.15 2.51
CA LEU A 212 8.85 5.09 2.77
C LEU A 212 10.04 4.69 1.90
N TRP A 213 10.35 5.51 0.89
CA TRP A 213 11.49 5.31 0.00
C TRP A 213 12.77 5.79 0.66
N ASN A 214 13.68 4.88 0.99
CA ASN A 214 14.98 5.20 1.58
C ASN A 214 16.05 5.24 0.50
N ILE A 215 16.51 6.44 0.13
CA ILE A 215 17.45 6.61 -0.99
C ILE A 215 18.89 6.43 -0.48
N LEU A 216 19.62 5.52 -1.10
CA LEU A 216 20.98 5.12 -0.76
C LEU A 216 21.89 5.33 -1.99
N PRO A 217 22.38 6.55 -2.25
CA PRO A 217 23.29 6.78 -3.37
C PRO A 217 24.70 6.27 -3.04
N ALA A 218 25.35 5.64 -4.02
CA ALA A 218 26.76 5.33 -4.00
C ALA A 218 27.61 6.60 -4.01
N GLU A 219 28.90 6.46 -3.72
CA GLU A 219 29.85 7.56 -3.85
C GLU A 219 29.87 8.08 -5.30
N GLY A 220 29.84 9.41 -5.45
CA GLY A 220 29.82 10.07 -6.77
C GLY A 220 28.46 10.11 -7.47
N VAL A 221 27.41 9.50 -6.91
CA VAL A 221 26.05 9.61 -7.45
C VAL A 221 25.43 10.93 -7.02
N GLU A 222 25.00 11.72 -7.99
CA GLU A 222 24.20 12.94 -7.77
C GLU A 222 22.72 12.63 -7.99
N ILE A 223 21.87 12.92 -7.00
CA ILE A 223 20.41 12.83 -7.16
C ILE A 223 19.88 14.22 -7.47
N ALA A 224 19.51 14.45 -8.72
CA ALA A 224 19.02 15.74 -9.20
C ALA A 224 17.61 16.05 -8.67
N HIS A 225 16.72 15.05 -8.65
CA HIS A 225 15.33 15.22 -8.24
C HIS A 225 14.65 13.88 -7.94
N ILE A 226 13.61 13.91 -7.12
CA ILE A 226 12.79 12.75 -6.80
C ILE A 226 11.31 13.09 -7.01
N ALA A 227 10.66 12.39 -7.93
CA ALA A 227 9.21 12.41 -8.11
C ALA A 227 8.60 11.12 -7.54
N ALA A 228 7.80 11.23 -6.48
CA ALA A 228 7.09 10.10 -5.90
C ALA A 228 5.60 10.12 -6.30
N VAL A 229 5.15 9.08 -6.99
CA VAL A 229 3.78 8.91 -7.49
C VAL A 229 3.14 7.71 -6.79
N SER A 230 2.12 7.93 -5.98
CA SER A 230 1.49 6.83 -5.23
C SER A 230 -0.02 6.98 -5.09
N TYR A 231 -0.73 5.86 -4.99
CA TYR A 231 -2.13 5.83 -4.56
C TYR A 231 -2.30 5.89 -3.04
N ALA A 232 -1.32 5.37 -2.31
CA ALA A 232 -1.33 5.28 -0.86
C ALA A 232 -0.29 6.25 -0.27
N PRO A 233 -0.41 6.63 1.01
CA PRO A 233 0.57 7.48 1.66
C PRO A 233 2.02 7.10 1.38
N THR A 234 2.77 8.01 0.75
CA THR A 234 4.19 7.83 0.44
C THR A 234 5.06 8.88 1.11
N ALA A 235 6.25 8.48 1.53
CA ALA A 235 7.28 9.34 2.09
C ALA A 235 8.65 9.00 1.48
N VAL A 236 9.59 9.93 1.56
CA VAL A 236 10.94 9.81 0.99
C VAL A 236 11.96 10.23 2.05
N ASN A 237 12.97 9.40 2.29
CA ASN A 237 14.20 9.78 3.01
C ASN A 237 15.26 10.16 1.96
N PRO A 238 15.34 11.44 1.55
CA PRO A 238 16.26 11.89 0.50
C PRO A 238 17.73 11.82 0.95
N PRO A 239 18.72 11.77 0.03
CA PRO A 239 20.15 11.79 0.37
C PRO A 239 20.58 12.96 1.26
N THR A 240 20.02 14.14 1.00
CA THR A 240 20.21 15.32 1.85
C THR A 240 18.87 16.04 2.05
N PRO A 241 18.73 16.89 3.08
CA PRO A 241 17.52 17.69 3.27
C PRO A 241 17.19 18.60 2.07
N GLU A 242 18.20 19.01 1.31
CA GLU A 242 18.10 19.92 0.16
C GLU A 242 17.66 19.22 -1.13
N THR A 243 17.78 17.89 -1.22
CA THR A 243 17.36 17.15 -2.43
C THR A 243 15.90 17.49 -2.77
N PRO A 244 15.62 17.98 -3.99
CA PRO A 244 14.25 18.28 -4.42
C PRO A 244 13.38 17.03 -4.42
N VAL A 245 12.20 17.12 -3.80
CA VAL A 245 11.23 16.03 -3.74
C VAL A 245 9.84 16.57 -4.04
N GLU A 246 9.17 15.99 -5.03
CA GLU A 246 7.78 16.22 -5.36
C GLU A 246 6.99 14.94 -5.07
N ILE A 247 5.84 15.06 -4.39
CA ILE A 247 5.03 13.92 -4.00
C ILE A 247 3.61 14.13 -4.50
N SER A 248 3.07 13.18 -5.25
CA SER A 248 1.65 13.09 -5.53
C SER A 248 1.09 11.82 -4.91
N ASN A 249 0.09 12.00 -4.05
CA ASN A 249 -0.78 10.92 -3.57
C ASN A 249 -2.11 11.01 -4.28
N ALA A 250 -2.10 10.90 -5.61
CA ALA A 250 -3.31 11.11 -6.36
C ALA A 250 -4.25 9.93 -6.18
N PHE A 251 -5.34 10.21 -5.47
CA PHE A 251 -6.61 9.52 -5.62
C PHE A 251 -7.41 10.07 -6.81
N LEU A 252 -6.77 10.87 -7.68
CA LEU A 252 -7.47 11.79 -8.55
C LEU A 252 -7.77 11.11 -9.89
N ASP A 253 -9.06 10.84 -10.11
CA ASP A 253 -9.64 10.50 -11.40
C ASP A 253 -9.11 11.42 -12.53
N ASP A 254 -8.78 12.67 -12.19
CA ASP A 254 -8.28 13.71 -13.09
C ASP A 254 -6.88 13.43 -13.67
N CYS A 255 -6.03 12.70 -12.95
CA CYS A 255 -4.66 12.45 -13.41
C CYS A 255 -4.51 11.13 -14.14
N ALA A 256 -5.60 10.37 -14.29
CA ALA A 256 -5.57 9.02 -14.86
C ALA A 256 -4.54 8.09 -14.17
N MET A 257 -4.12 8.42 -12.95
CA MET A 257 -2.97 7.78 -12.34
C MET A 257 -3.41 6.51 -11.68
N GLY A 258 -3.14 5.41 -12.38
CA GLY A 258 -2.72 4.21 -11.70
C GLY A 258 -1.39 3.77 -12.23
N PRO A 259 -0.30 3.82 -11.43
CA PRO A 259 0.89 3.07 -11.79
C PRO A 259 0.42 1.63 -12.08
N ALA A 260 0.45 1.28 -13.35
CA ALA A 260 0.03 0.01 -13.86
C ALA A 260 1.19 -0.55 -14.66
N ARG A 261 1.65 -1.73 -14.27
CA ARG A 261 2.54 -2.51 -15.11
C ARG A 261 1.73 -3.10 -16.24
N LYS A 262 2.35 -3.17 -17.41
CA LYS A 262 1.83 -3.99 -18.49
C LYS A 262 1.68 -5.43 -17.99
N PRO A 263 0.52 -6.08 -18.19
CA PRO A 263 0.40 -7.51 -17.96
C PRO A 263 1.52 -8.26 -18.68
N ALA A 264 2.16 -9.18 -17.95
CA ALA A 264 3.34 -9.89 -18.44
C ALA A 264 3.20 -11.39 -18.24
N ASP A 265 3.81 -12.15 -19.15
CA ASP A 265 3.73 -13.62 -19.24
C ASP A 265 4.03 -14.37 -17.93
N HIS A 266 4.89 -13.80 -17.09
CA HIS A 266 5.28 -14.44 -15.84
C HIS A 266 4.23 -14.32 -14.73
N TRP A 267 3.21 -13.48 -14.89
CA TRP A 267 2.17 -13.21 -13.90
C TRP A 267 1.24 -14.41 -13.72
N GLY A 268 0.85 -14.68 -12.47
CA GLY A 268 0.04 -15.86 -12.13
C GLY A 268 -1.29 -15.92 -12.87
N PHE A 269 -2.00 -14.80 -13.02
CA PHE A 269 -3.28 -14.81 -13.73
C PHE A 269 -3.12 -15.01 -15.25
N ILE A 270 -2.06 -14.47 -15.86
CA ILE A 270 -1.75 -14.72 -17.29
C ILE A 270 -1.46 -16.21 -17.51
N LYS A 271 -0.69 -16.83 -16.59
CA LYS A 271 -0.42 -18.27 -16.62
C LYS A 271 -1.68 -19.11 -16.46
N ASN A 272 -2.60 -18.70 -15.58
CA ASN A 272 -3.87 -19.41 -15.37
C ASN A 272 -4.77 -19.34 -16.60
N MET A 273 -4.87 -18.17 -17.23
CA MET A 273 -5.61 -17.99 -18.47
C MET A 273 -5.07 -18.86 -19.62
N ARG A 274 -3.74 -18.91 -19.79
CA ARG A 274 -3.14 -19.80 -20.80
C ARG A 274 -3.47 -21.27 -20.54
N LYS A 275 -3.60 -21.68 -19.27
CA LYS A 275 -4.01 -23.04 -18.90
C LYS A 275 -5.49 -23.31 -19.15
N SER A 276 -6.36 -22.29 -19.12
CA SER A 276 -7.79 -22.45 -19.44
C SER A 276 -8.06 -22.56 -20.94
N GLY A 277 -7.04 -22.36 -21.79
CA GLY A 277 -7.18 -22.42 -23.26
C GLY A 277 -7.65 -21.11 -23.90
N THR A 278 -7.72 -20.02 -23.12
CA THR A 278 -8.08 -18.69 -23.62
C THR A 278 -6.87 -18.06 -24.35
N ASP A 279 -7.04 -17.68 -25.62
CA ASP A 279 -6.00 -16.95 -26.37
C ASP A 279 -5.98 -15.47 -25.97
N GLN A 280 -4.84 -15.02 -25.46
CA GLN A 280 -4.61 -13.62 -25.09
C GLN A 280 -4.83 -12.66 -26.27
N ASN A 281 -4.48 -13.05 -27.50
CA ASN A 281 -4.65 -12.21 -28.68
C ASN A 281 -6.12 -12.10 -29.09
N GLU A 282 -6.89 -13.18 -28.92
CA GLU A 282 -8.34 -13.19 -29.17
C GLU A 282 -9.07 -12.28 -28.17
N VAL A 283 -8.66 -12.31 -26.90
CA VAL A 283 -9.16 -11.39 -25.87
C VAL A 283 -8.83 -9.95 -26.23
N LEU A 284 -7.56 -9.66 -26.54
CA LEU A 284 -7.09 -8.31 -26.89
C LEU A 284 -7.68 -7.77 -28.21
N ALA A 285 -8.10 -8.63 -29.14
CA ALA A 285 -8.69 -8.21 -30.41
C ALA A 285 -10.16 -7.75 -30.29
N ASN A 286 -10.87 -8.15 -29.23
CA ASN A 286 -12.32 -7.93 -29.08
C ASN A 286 -12.69 -6.77 -28.12
N ILE A 287 -11.80 -5.79 -27.94
CA ILE A 287 -11.94 -4.73 -26.93
C ILE A 287 -12.98 -3.68 -27.34
N PRO A 288 -14.07 -3.48 -26.57
CA PRO A 288 -14.90 -2.29 -26.70
C PRO A 288 -14.17 -1.08 -26.11
N ALA A 289 -14.18 0.04 -26.83
CA ALA A 289 -13.66 1.31 -26.35
C ALA A 289 -14.49 1.82 -25.15
N TRP A 290 -13.98 1.62 -23.94
CA TRP A 290 -14.33 2.32 -22.69
C TRP A 290 -15.70 2.05 -22.03
N GLN A 291 -15.67 1.41 -20.85
CA GLN A 291 -16.56 1.71 -19.72
C GLN A 291 -15.75 1.88 -18.42
N SER A 292 -16.26 2.73 -17.52
CA SER A 292 -15.52 3.41 -16.46
C SER A 292 -14.86 2.48 -15.43
N ILE A 293 -13.60 2.81 -15.12
CA ILE A 293 -12.67 1.99 -14.34
C ILE A 293 -12.83 2.14 -12.81
N SER A 294 -13.66 3.06 -12.33
CA SER A 294 -13.73 3.35 -10.88
C SER A 294 -14.54 2.33 -10.07
N SER A 295 -15.57 1.69 -10.62
CA SER A 295 -16.54 0.89 -9.83
C SER A 295 -16.06 -0.49 -9.35
N TYR A 296 -14.96 -1.03 -9.89
CA TYR A 296 -14.61 -2.46 -9.67
C TYR A 296 -13.60 -2.69 -8.55
N TYR A 297 -12.81 -1.68 -8.17
CA TYR A 297 -11.85 -1.83 -7.08
C TYR A 297 -12.51 -1.88 -5.70
N ASP A 298 -13.74 -1.37 -5.55
CA ASP A 298 -14.45 -1.33 -4.27
C ASP A 298 -15.26 -2.60 -3.95
N GLU A 299 -15.54 -3.49 -4.92
CA GLU A 299 -16.52 -4.57 -4.71
C GLU A 299 -15.97 -5.98 -4.44
N GLY A 300 -14.64 -6.19 -4.39
CA GLY A 300 -14.07 -7.47 -3.94
C GLY A 300 -14.52 -8.72 -4.72
N HIS A 301 -15.13 -8.58 -5.89
CA HIS A 301 -15.74 -9.67 -6.64
C HIS A 301 -14.78 -10.26 -7.68
N TYR A 302 -13.73 -10.96 -7.25
CA TYR A 302 -13.00 -11.88 -8.13
C TYR A 302 -13.82 -13.17 -8.28
N ARG A 303 -14.84 -13.14 -9.14
CA ARG A 303 -15.60 -14.36 -9.52
C ARG A 303 -14.83 -15.09 -10.63
N GLU A 304 -14.72 -16.42 -10.51
CA GLU A 304 -14.23 -17.31 -11.58
C GLU A 304 -14.97 -16.99 -12.89
N GLY A 305 -14.23 -16.87 -14.00
CA GLY A 305 -14.77 -16.57 -15.34
C GLY A 305 -14.62 -15.13 -15.85
N ARG A 306 -13.88 -14.25 -15.16
CA ARG A 306 -13.64 -12.84 -15.60
C ARG A 306 -12.18 -12.47 -15.84
N GLU A 307 -11.33 -13.45 -16.11
CA GLU A 307 -9.89 -13.22 -16.28
C GLU A 307 -9.58 -12.36 -17.52
N GLU A 308 -10.36 -12.53 -18.59
CA GLU A 308 -10.28 -11.73 -19.82
C GLU A 308 -10.53 -10.25 -19.54
N GLU A 309 -11.63 -9.93 -18.85
CA GLU A 309 -11.97 -8.55 -18.46
C GLU A 309 -10.86 -7.89 -17.64
N VAL A 310 -10.21 -8.66 -16.75
CA VAL A 310 -9.09 -8.17 -15.93
C VAL A 310 -7.86 -7.83 -16.79
N ILE A 311 -7.54 -8.65 -17.80
CA ILE A 311 -6.45 -8.34 -18.75
C ILE A 311 -6.78 -7.08 -19.52
N LEU A 312 -7.97 -7.03 -20.12
CA LEU A 312 -8.37 -5.93 -21.00
C LEU A 312 -8.32 -4.59 -20.28
N ARG A 313 -8.89 -4.56 -19.07
CA ARG A 313 -8.83 -3.39 -18.20
C ARG A 313 -7.40 -3.06 -17.80
N GLY A 314 -6.58 -4.06 -17.50
CA GLY A 314 -5.17 -3.89 -17.17
C GLY A 314 -4.38 -3.21 -18.30
N HIS A 315 -4.61 -3.61 -19.55
CA HIS A 315 -4.00 -2.99 -20.73
C HIS A 315 -4.47 -1.55 -20.92
N ALA A 316 -5.78 -1.29 -20.89
CA ALA A 316 -6.32 0.06 -21.06
C ALA A 316 -5.86 1.04 -19.97
N VAL A 317 -5.80 0.58 -18.71
CA VAL A 317 -5.25 1.36 -17.59
C VAL A 317 -3.75 1.63 -17.82
N HIS A 318 -2.98 0.62 -18.22
CA HIS A 318 -1.55 0.76 -18.48
C HIS A 318 -1.25 1.71 -19.65
N GLU A 319 -2.02 1.65 -20.73
CA GLU A 319 -1.86 2.54 -21.88
C GLU A 319 -2.16 3.99 -21.50
N ARG A 320 -3.30 4.23 -20.83
CA ARG A 320 -3.64 5.57 -20.32
C ARG A 320 -2.55 6.11 -19.38
N TYR A 321 -2.08 5.27 -18.47
CA TYR A 321 -0.99 5.61 -17.57
C TYR A 321 0.32 5.92 -18.32
N SER A 322 0.68 5.10 -19.30
CA SER A 322 1.91 5.28 -20.08
C SER A 322 1.89 6.56 -20.89
N ASN A 323 0.74 6.89 -21.51
CA ASN A 323 0.57 8.15 -22.24
C ASN A 323 0.70 9.37 -21.32
N TRP A 324 0.03 9.33 -20.15
CA TRP A 324 0.18 10.38 -19.14
C TRP A 324 1.64 10.51 -18.69
N PHE A 325 2.29 9.38 -18.39
CA PHE A 325 3.67 9.36 -17.91
C PHE A 325 4.63 9.94 -18.95
N GLU A 326 4.47 9.56 -20.21
CA GLU A 326 5.27 10.07 -21.32
C GLU A 326 5.04 11.57 -21.56
N GLU A 327 3.79 12.06 -21.46
CA GLU A 327 3.50 13.50 -21.53
C GLU A 327 4.20 14.28 -20.41
N ARG A 328 4.19 13.72 -19.20
CA ARG A 328 4.72 14.37 -17.99
C ARG A 328 6.23 14.30 -17.87
N PHE A 329 6.85 13.17 -18.21
CA PHE A 329 8.28 12.96 -18.01
C PHE A 329 9.08 12.92 -19.30
N GLY A 330 8.43 12.80 -20.47
CA GLY A 330 9.07 12.85 -21.78
C GLY A 330 9.57 11.51 -22.33
N PHE A 331 9.21 10.38 -21.71
CA PHE A 331 9.63 9.05 -22.14
C PHE A 331 8.65 7.95 -21.68
N PRO A 332 8.66 6.75 -22.30
CA PRO A 332 7.72 5.69 -21.97
C PRO A 332 7.84 5.17 -20.52
N ALA A 333 6.71 4.90 -19.86
CA ALA A 333 6.67 4.39 -18.48
C ALA A 333 7.41 3.06 -18.24
N ALA A 334 7.63 2.27 -19.29
CA ALA A 334 8.33 0.99 -19.20
C ALA A 334 9.84 1.09 -19.47
N GLN A 335 10.33 2.23 -19.96
CA GLN A 335 11.74 2.42 -20.27
C GLN A 335 12.59 2.32 -19.00
N ASP A 336 13.52 1.36 -19.00
CA ASP A 336 14.48 1.08 -17.92
C ASP A 336 13.87 0.99 -16.51
N ALA A 337 12.59 0.57 -16.45
CA ALA A 337 11.83 0.57 -15.22
C ALA A 337 12.13 -0.68 -14.37
N VAL A 338 12.51 -0.48 -13.11
CA VAL A 338 12.57 -1.55 -12.11
C VAL A 338 11.15 -1.89 -11.68
N GLY A 339 10.53 -2.88 -12.33
CA GLY A 339 9.11 -3.22 -12.12
C GLY A 339 8.87 -4.53 -11.38
N ILE A 340 8.44 -4.46 -10.11
CA ILE A 340 8.19 -5.64 -9.28
C ILE A 340 6.86 -5.58 -8.49
N ALA A 341 6.26 -6.74 -8.23
CA ALA A 341 5.00 -6.78 -7.49
C ALA A 341 5.23 -6.51 -6.00
N SER A 342 6.29 -7.07 -5.42
CA SER A 342 6.66 -6.75 -4.04
C SER A 342 8.14 -6.92 -3.76
N VAL A 343 8.75 -5.94 -3.09
CA VAL A 343 10.19 -5.96 -2.77
C VAL A 343 10.52 -5.05 -1.59
N ALA A 344 11.66 -5.30 -0.94
CA ALA A 344 12.22 -4.46 0.11
C ALA A 344 13.38 -3.58 -0.38
N HIS A 345 14.09 -4.00 -1.44
CA HIS A 345 15.27 -3.33 -1.97
C HIS A 345 15.25 -3.27 -3.50
N VAL A 346 15.63 -2.14 -4.09
CA VAL A 346 15.80 -2.01 -5.54
C VAL A 346 17.18 -1.46 -5.87
N LEU A 347 17.73 -1.90 -7.01
CA LEU A 347 18.98 -1.39 -7.57
C LEU A 347 18.66 -0.53 -8.78
N VAL A 348 19.12 0.72 -8.73
CA VAL A 348 19.12 1.67 -9.84
C VAL A 348 20.56 1.84 -10.32
N GLY A 349 20.80 1.53 -11.59
CA GLY A 349 22.14 1.49 -12.18
C GLY A 349 22.76 0.09 -12.15
N PRO A 350 24.04 -0.03 -12.58
CA PRO A 350 24.74 -1.30 -12.61
C PRO A 350 25.12 -1.79 -11.21
N MET A 351 25.13 -3.10 -11.00
CA MET A 351 25.65 -3.69 -9.76
C MET A 351 27.12 -3.24 -9.57
N PRO A 352 27.50 -2.69 -8.39
CA PRO A 352 28.89 -2.33 -8.13
C PRO A 352 29.83 -3.51 -8.37
N ALA A 353 31.01 -3.25 -8.92
CA ALA A 353 32.04 -4.27 -9.05
C ALA A 353 32.41 -4.84 -7.67
N ALA A 354 32.87 -6.09 -7.62
CA ALA A 354 33.14 -6.78 -6.36
C ALA A 354 34.21 -6.09 -5.49
N ASP A 355 35.12 -5.34 -6.11
CA ASP A 355 36.19 -4.56 -5.51
C ASP A 355 35.86 -3.06 -5.38
N ALA A 356 34.73 -2.60 -5.93
CA ALA A 356 34.29 -1.22 -5.76
C ALA A 356 33.81 -0.97 -4.32
N PRO A 357 33.95 0.27 -3.81
CA PRO A 357 33.33 0.66 -2.55
C PRO A 357 31.82 0.39 -2.58
N LYS A 358 31.32 -0.25 -1.53
CA LYS A 358 29.89 -0.48 -1.36
C LYS A 358 29.20 0.79 -0.93
N VAL A 359 27.90 0.88 -1.22
CA VAL A 359 27.06 1.98 -0.78
C VAL A 359 26.94 1.95 0.75
N PRO A 360 27.26 3.03 1.47
CA PRO A 360 27.08 3.05 2.92
C PRO A 360 25.58 3.01 3.26
N TYR A 361 25.17 2.06 4.10
CA TYR A 361 23.79 2.00 4.57
C TYR A 361 23.48 3.23 5.41
N ARG A 362 22.40 3.92 5.05
CA ARG A 362 21.85 5.04 5.80
C ARG A 362 20.51 4.63 6.39
N SER A 363 20.48 4.53 7.72
CA SER A 363 19.24 4.28 8.43
C SER A 363 18.27 5.46 8.27
N ILE A 364 16.97 5.18 8.32
CA ILE A 364 15.97 6.22 8.53
C ILE A 364 15.99 6.70 9.99
N SER A 365 16.59 5.94 10.91
CA SER A 365 16.76 6.38 12.30
C SER A 365 17.61 7.64 12.35
N GLY A 366 17.06 8.71 12.92
CA GLY A 366 17.78 9.99 13.01
C GLY A 366 17.66 10.88 11.76
N SER A 367 16.98 10.42 10.71
CA SER A 367 16.89 11.18 9.45
C SER A 367 15.69 12.13 9.41
N THR A 368 15.70 13.05 8.45
CA THR A 368 14.55 13.87 8.08
C THR A 368 13.85 13.28 6.87
N VAL A 369 12.59 12.89 7.05
CA VAL A 369 11.77 12.30 5.98
C VAL A 369 10.83 13.34 5.39
N LYS A 370 10.76 13.42 4.07
CA LYS A 370 9.79 14.25 3.35
C LYS A 370 8.52 13.44 3.09
N ILE A 371 7.36 13.97 3.43
CA ILE A 371 6.08 13.31 3.24
C ILE A 371 5.06 14.31 2.73
N SER A 372 4.10 13.86 1.95
CA SER A 372 2.97 14.71 1.59
C SER A 372 2.20 15.14 2.82
N ASP A 373 1.58 16.32 2.76
CA ASP A 373 0.73 16.81 3.83
C ASP A 373 -0.52 15.92 4.00
N PHE A 374 -0.52 15.11 5.06
CA PHE A 374 -1.64 14.29 5.51
C PHE A 374 -2.18 14.84 6.83
N GLU A 375 -3.45 14.51 7.12
CA GLU A 375 -4.15 14.99 8.30
C GLU A 375 -3.50 14.48 9.59
N HIS A 376 -3.21 13.17 9.67
CA HIS A 376 -2.62 12.56 10.86
C HIS A 376 -1.34 11.80 10.54
N ILE A 377 -0.23 12.29 11.10
CA ILE A 377 1.09 11.68 11.00
C ILE A 377 1.58 11.39 12.42
N TYR A 378 1.94 10.14 12.69
CA TYR A 378 2.42 9.70 14.01
C TYR A 378 3.82 9.11 13.91
N PHE A 379 4.59 9.32 14.98
CA PHE A 379 5.91 8.75 15.19
C PHE A 379 5.90 7.94 16.48
N GLY A 380 6.39 6.72 16.44
CA GLY A 380 6.59 5.93 17.65
C GLY A 380 6.04 4.51 17.54
N PRO A 381 5.94 3.80 18.67
CA PRO A 381 5.39 2.44 18.71
C PRO A 381 3.94 2.40 18.25
N ALA A 382 3.54 1.27 17.65
CA ALA A 382 2.17 1.07 17.18
C ALA A 382 1.09 1.26 18.27
N ALA A 383 1.44 1.02 19.54
CA ALA A 383 0.53 1.18 20.67
C ALA A 383 0.13 2.65 20.93
N GLU A 384 1.08 3.59 20.82
CA GLU A 384 0.81 5.02 21.02
C GLU A 384 -0.12 5.54 19.92
N ARG A 385 0.17 5.18 18.66
CA ARG A 385 -0.71 5.44 17.52
C ARG A 385 -2.12 4.90 17.74
N VAL A 386 -2.23 3.65 18.22
CA VAL A 386 -3.52 3.00 18.49
C VAL A 386 -4.33 3.80 19.51
N ALA A 387 -3.69 4.28 20.57
CA ALA A 387 -4.35 5.11 21.58
C ALA A 387 -4.85 6.44 20.98
N SER A 388 -4.01 7.15 20.23
CA SER A 388 -4.39 8.43 19.63
C SER A 388 -5.55 8.30 18.63
N ILE A 389 -5.54 7.27 17.78
CA ILE A 389 -6.64 7.07 16.83
C ILE A 389 -7.91 6.64 17.56
N ALA A 390 -7.81 5.79 18.58
CA ALA A 390 -8.97 5.40 19.38
C ALA A 390 -9.64 6.61 20.03
N GLU A 391 -8.87 7.60 20.47
CA GLU A 391 -9.39 8.87 20.98
C GLU A 391 -10.17 9.63 19.90
N ILE A 392 -9.60 9.80 18.70
CA ILE A 392 -10.29 10.46 17.57
C ILE A 392 -11.58 9.71 17.20
N GLN A 393 -11.53 8.38 17.14
CA GLN A 393 -12.70 7.56 16.83
C GLN A 393 -13.80 7.70 17.89
N ASN A 394 -13.43 7.72 19.18
CA ASN A 394 -14.35 7.94 20.29
C ASN A 394 -15.00 9.32 20.19
N THR A 395 -14.23 10.37 19.88
CA THR A 395 -14.76 11.72 19.66
C THR A 395 -15.74 11.76 18.50
N LEU A 396 -15.39 11.17 17.34
CA LEU A 396 -16.28 11.12 16.17
C LEU A 396 -17.56 10.31 16.46
N ALA A 397 -17.44 9.19 17.18
CA ALA A 397 -18.57 8.37 17.57
C ALA A 397 -19.53 9.13 18.50
N ARG A 398 -19.00 9.83 19.51
CA ARG A 398 -19.78 10.66 20.44
C ARG A 398 -20.50 11.80 19.72
N GLN A 399 -19.80 12.50 18.83
CA GLN A 399 -20.40 13.55 18.02
C GLN A 399 -21.55 13.02 17.15
N ALA A 400 -21.41 11.81 16.58
CA ALA A 400 -22.44 11.22 15.75
C ALA A 400 -23.64 10.66 16.53
N LEU A 401 -23.46 10.27 17.79
CA LEU A 401 -24.47 9.60 18.63
C LEU A 401 -25.07 10.47 19.74
N GLY A 402 -24.65 11.73 19.87
CA GLY A 402 -25.14 12.63 20.92
C GLY A 402 -24.55 12.32 22.30
N GLU A 403 -23.24 12.08 22.37
CA GLU A 403 -22.43 11.76 23.57
C GLU A 403 -22.69 10.38 24.22
N ASP A 404 -23.85 9.77 23.98
CA ASP A 404 -24.21 8.47 24.53
C ASP A 404 -23.89 7.31 23.57
N LEU A 405 -22.73 6.68 23.78
CA LEU A 405 -22.32 5.50 23.01
C LEU A 405 -23.09 4.22 23.38
N THR A 406 -23.87 4.21 24.47
CA THR A 406 -24.66 3.03 24.88
C THR A 406 -25.78 2.71 23.90
N LEU A 407 -26.17 3.67 23.05
CA LEU A 407 -27.14 3.45 21.98
C LEU A 407 -26.69 2.41 20.93
N VAL A 408 -25.37 2.18 20.80
CA VAL A 408 -24.82 1.22 19.82
C VAL A 408 -24.03 0.08 20.48
N ILE A 409 -23.62 0.28 21.73
CA ILE A 409 -23.02 -0.76 22.55
C ILE A 409 -24.11 -1.27 23.50
N PRO A 410 -24.81 -2.38 23.17
CA PRO A 410 -25.83 -2.90 24.08
C PRO A 410 -25.19 -3.16 25.44
N ALA A 411 -25.90 -2.79 26.51
CA ALA A 411 -25.48 -3.12 27.86
C ALA A 411 -25.16 -4.62 27.92
N ILE A 412 -24.06 -4.96 28.60
CA ILE A 412 -23.74 -6.36 28.85
C ILE A 412 -24.90 -6.91 29.68
N VAL A 413 -25.78 -7.67 29.03
CA VAL A 413 -26.83 -8.39 29.73
C VAL A 413 -26.11 -9.48 30.50
N GLU A 414 -25.88 -9.25 31.79
CA GLU A 414 -25.44 -10.30 32.69
C GLU A 414 -26.48 -11.42 32.58
N ARG A 415 -26.06 -12.58 32.06
CA ARG A 415 -26.88 -13.78 32.16
C ARG A 415 -27.02 -14.07 33.65
N THR A 416 -28.21 -13.80 34.18
CA THR A 416 -28.62 -14.31 35.47
C THR A 416 -28.67 -15.83 35.36
N GLU A 417 -27.86 -16.52 36.16
CA GLU A 417 -27.79 -17.98 36.23
C GLU A 417 -29.06 -18.61 36.80
#